data_AF-A0AA51HDS9-F1
#
_entry.id   AF-A0AA51HDS9-F1
#
_cell.length_a   1.000
_cell.length_b   1.000
_cell.length_c   1.000
_cell.angle_alpha   90.00
_cell.angle_beta   90.00
_cell.angle_gamma   90.00
#
_symmetry.space_group_name_H-M   'P 1'
#
loop_
_entity.id
_entity.type
_entity.pdbx_description
1 polymer ?
#
loop_
_entity_poly.entity_id
_entity_poly.type
_entity_poly.pdbx_seq_one_letter_code
_entity_poly.pdbx_strand_id
1 'polypeptide(L)'
;MNITVTVLLSILTSLVATIIWVIFTKLYDFESRKNIDYLLEMAINCSRQFEYAIKYNEYQIALTQADRIIDLLKEIRENIRPFTFLSLKKKFILTLLYNSLYIIDIFKNLTVGYSGHQEEIARCERFDRKYLYNIQLDEEYSVPFLSFSLEIIQDLNRRLSVKKALSNNLSMRYCSNKKDILISMIFAITTKSESKYCKFDLRKDIFSYKEYEEYIDKKVSVEKPTNEQ
;
A
#
# COMPACT_ATOMS: atom_id res chain seq x y z
N MET A 1 25.33 -2.75 52.35
CA MET A 1 24.85 -3.52 51.18
C MET A 1 26.02 -3.60 50.20
N ASN A 2 26.38 -4.79 49.74
CA ASN A 2 27.61 -5.00 48.97
C ASN A 2 27.44 -4.44 47.54
N ILE A 3 28.39 -3.65 47.04
CA ILE A 3 28.29 -2.93 45.75
C ILE A 3 27.93 -3.89 44.61
N THR A 4 28.49 -5.09 44.63
CA THR A 4 28.24 -6.17 43.66
C THR A 4 26.78 -6.60 43.62
N VAL A 5 26.11 -6.66 44.78
CA VAL A 5 24.68 -7.03 44.89
C VAL A 5 23.80 -5.92 44.30
N THR A 6 24.14 -4.65 44.55
CA THR A 6 23.41 -3.49 43.99
C THR A 6 23.54 -3.44 42.46
N VAL A 7 24.75 -3.68 41.93
CA VAL A 7 24.99 -3.75 40.48
C VAL A 7 24.20 -4.90 39.86
N LEU A 8 24.24 -6.10 40.42
CA LEU A 8 23.45 -7.23 39.94
C LEU A 8 21.94 -6.95 39.95
N LEU A 9 21.41 -6.32 41.01
CA LEU A 9 20.00 -5.97 41.10
C LEU A 9 19.59 -4.91 40.06
N SER A 10 20.45 -3.93 39.79
CA SER A 10 20.23 -2.92 38.75
C SER A 10 20.22 -3.52 37.34
N ILE A 11 21.11 -4.47 37.06
CA ILE A 11 21.12 -5.20 35.78
C ILE A 11 19.83 -5.99 35.64
N LEU A 12 19.43 -6.74 36.68
CA LEU A 12 18.22 -7.57 36.64
C LEU A 12 16.95 -6.73 36.45
N THR A 13 16.82 -5.61 37.16
CA THR A 13 15.68 -4.70 37.03
C THR A 13 15.61 -4.06 35.64
N SER A 14 16.74 -3.65 35.06
CA SER A 14 16.80 -3.12 33.69
C SER A 14 16.42 -4.18 32.63
N LEU A 15 16.83 -5.43 32.83
CA LEU A 15 16.49 -6.55 31.96
C LEU A 15 14.98 -6.81 32.00
N VAL A 16 14.40 -6.88 33.20
CA VAL A 16 12.96 -7.09 33.40
C VAL A 16 12.15 -5.95 32.78
N ALA A 17 12.56 -4.70 32.99
CA ALA A 17 11.91 -3.54 32.38
C ALA A 17 11.95 -3.60 30.84
N THR A 18 13.08 -4.02 30.26
CA THR A 18 13.23 -4.19 28.80
C THR A 18 12.31 -5.28 28.27
N ILE A 19 12.21 -6.42 28.96
CA ILE A 19 11.32 -7.52 28.57
C ILE A 19 9.85 -7.04 28.58
N ILE A 20 9.44 -6.37 29.65
CA ILE A 20 8.09 -5.81 29.79
C ILE A 20 7.79 -4.84 28.64
N TRP A 21 8.72 -3.92 28.36
CA TRP A 21 8.58 -2.95 27.27
C TRP A 21 8.45 -3.61 25.90
N VAL A 22 9.26 -4.64 25.63
CA VAL A 22 9.20 -5.42 24.38
C VAL A 22 7.85 -6.12 24.24
N ILE A 23 7.33 -6.72 25.32
CA ILE A 23 6.02 -7.40 25.30
C ILE A 23 4.90 -6.40 24.99
N PHE A 24 4.86 -5.24 25.67
CA PHE A 24 3.85 -4.22 25.40
C PHE A 24 3.92 -3.70 23.97
N THR A 25 5.13 -3.46 23.46
CA THR A 25 5.32 -3.04 22.06
C THR A 25 4.79 -4.10 21.09
N LYS A 26 5.07 -5.39 21.34
CA LYS A 26 4.59 -6.49 20.49
C LYS A 26 3.07 -6.66 20.53
N LEU A 27 2.44 -6.53 21.69
CA LEU A 27 0.99 -6.60 21.83
C LEU A 27 0.32 -5.44 21.08
N TYR A 28 0.87 -4.24 21.21
CA TYR A 28 0.38 -3.04 20.54
C TYR A 28 0.55 -3.11 19.02
N ASP A 29 1.67 -3.64 18.53
CA ASP A 29 1.90 -3.90 17.10
C ASP A 29 0.92 -4.95 16.56
N PHE A 30 0.58 -5.97 17.34
CA PHE A 30 -0.36 -7.01 16.95
C PHE A 30 -1.77 -6.46 16.73
N GLU A 31 -2.26 -5.65 17.66
CA GLU A 31 -3.56 -4.98 17.55
C GLU A 31 -3.61 -4.03 16.35
N SER A 32 -2.59 -3.19 16.19
CA SER A 32 -2.44 -2.29 15.03
C SER A 32 -2.49 -3.07 13.71
N ARG A 33 -1.75 -4.19 13.60
CA ARG A 33 -1.76 -5.01 12.38
C ARG A 33 -3.11 -5.68 12.13
N LYS A 34 -3.84 -6.08 13.17
CA LYS A 34 -5.20 -6.64 13.03
C LYS A 34 -6.18 -5.60 12.49
N ASN A 35 -6.12 -4.38 13.03
CA ASN A 35 -6.96 -3.27 12.56
C ASN A 35 -6.63 -2.90 11.10
N ILE A 36 -5.33 -2.79 10.76
CA ILE A 36 -4.89 -2.56 9.38
C ILE A 36 -5.43 -3.65 8.45
N ASP A 37 -5.41 -4.91 8.85
CA ASP A 37 -5.88 -6.02 8.01
C ASP A 37 -7.38 -5.91 7.69
N TYR A 38 -8.18 -5.59 8.71
CA TYR A 38 -9.62 -5.35 8.57
C TYR A 38 -9.91 -4.16 7.65
N LEU A 39 -9.23 -3.03 7.85
CA LEU A 39 -9.40 -1.84 7.02
C LEU A 39 -8.99 -2.10 5.57
N LEU A 40 -7.95 -2.90 5.33
CA LEU A 40 -7.53 -3.31 4.00
C LEU A 40 -8.57 -4.20 3.32
N GLU A 41 -9.19 -5.13 4.05
CA GLU A 41 -10.26 -5.97 3.51
C GLU A 41 -11.45 -5.12 3.06
N MET A 42 -11.85 -4.14 3.87
CA MET A 42 -12.88 -3.17 3.50
C MET A 42 -12.47 -2.31 2.30
N ALA A 43 -11.22 -1.86 2.25
CA ALA A 43 -10.71 -1.03 1.16
C ALA A 43 -10.66 -1.80 -0.17
N ILE A 44 -10.27 -3.08 -0.15
CA ILE A 44 -10.28 -3.97 -1.32
C ILE A 44 -11.70 -4.20 -1.83
N ASN A 45 -12.67 -4.38 -0.94
CA ASN A 45 -14.07 -4.51 -1.35
C ASN A 45 -14.61 -3.20 -1.96
N CYS A 46 -14.27 -2.05 -1.38
CA CYS A 46 -14.64 -0.75 -1.94
C CYS A 46 -13.94 -0.49 -3.28
N SER A 47 -12.66 -0.86 -3.45
CA SER A 47 -11.93 -0.69 -4.71
C SER A 47 -12.56 -1.49 -5.84
N ARG A 48 -12.97 -2.73 -5.58
CA ARG A 48 -13.70 -3.54 -6.57
C ARG A 48 -15.01 -2.88 -6.96
N GLN A 49 -15.81 -2.40 -6.00
CA GLN A 49 -17.07 -1.70 -6.30
C GLN A 49 -16.84 -0.40 -7.08
N PHE A 50 -15.79 0.34 -6.72
CA PHE A 50 -15.37 1.53 -7.45
C PHE A 50 -15.01 1.20 -8.91
N GLU A 51 -14.16 0.20 -9.13
CA GLU A 51 -13.73 -0.25 -10.46
C GLU A 51 -14.92 -0.70 -11.32
N TYR A 52 -15.86 -1.45 -10.73
CA TYR A 52 -17.11 -1.84 -11.40
C TYR A 52 -17.96 -0.62 -11.76
N ALA A 53 -18.14 0.33 -10.84
CA ALA A 53 -18.92 1.53 -11.07
C ALA A 53 -18.31 2.41 -12.17
N ILE A 54 -16.98 2.53 -12.23
CA ILE A 54 -16.29 3.22 -13.33
C ILE A 54 -16.58 2.53 -14.67
N LYS A 55 -16.44 1.21 -14.74
CA LYS A 55 -16.67 0.42 -15.96
C LYS A 55 -18.10 0.57 -16.53
N TYR A 56 -19.09 0.72 -15.65
CA TYR A 56 -20.50 0.87 -16.03
C TYR A 56 -20.99 2.33 -15.97
N ASN A 57 -20.08 3.29 -15.84
CA ASN A 57 -20.38 4.73 -15.77
C ASN A 57 -21.36 5.13 -14.64
N GLU A 58 -21.39 4.36 -13.55
CA GLU A 58 -22.20 4.64 -12.36
C GLU A 58 -21.49 5.66 -11.43
N TYR A 59 -21.38 6.90 -11.91
CA TYR A 59 -20.57 7.95 -11.27
C TYR A 59 -20.87 8.17 -9.78
N GLN A 60 -22.13 8.19 -9.36
CA GLN A 60 -22.50 8.43 -7.96
C GLN A 60 -22.05 7.29 -7.04
N ILE A 61 -22.10 6.05 -7.53
CA ILE A 61 -21.57 4.89 -6.83
C ILE A 61 -20.05 4.99 -6.76
N ALA A 62 -19.39 5.29 -7.88
CA ALA A 62 -17.95 5.49 -7.93
C ALA A 62 -17.49 6.61 -6.96
N LEU A 63 -18.20 7.74 -6.89
CA LEU A 63 -17.90 8.83 -5.97
C LEU A 63 -18.04 8.40 -4.51
N THR A 64 -19.11 7.70 -4.17
CA THR A 64 -19.32 7.17 -2.81
C THR A 64 -18.22 6.19 -2.40
N GLN A 65 -17.80 5.30 -3.31
CA GLN A 65 -16.72 4.36 -3.02
C GLN A 65 -15.36 5.06 -2.96
N ALA A 66 -15.12 6.06 -3.80
CA ALA A 66 -13.91 6.89 -3.75
C ALA A 66 -13.73 7.58 -2.39
N ASP A 67 -14.81 8.15 -1.84
CA ASP A 67 -14.79 8.76 -0.51
C ASP A 67 -14.45 7.74 0.58
N ARG A 68 -15.12 6.57 0.55
CA ARG A 68 -14.84 5.48 1.49
C ARG A 68 -13.40 4.98 1.40
N ILE A 69 -12.87 4.81 0.19
CA ILE A 69 -11.49 4.40 -0.02
C ILE A 69 -10.54 5.42 0.59
N ILE A 70 -10.73 6.73 0.34
CA ILE A 70 -9.88 7.77 0.93
C ILE A 70 -9.87 7.68 2.46
N ASP A 71 -11.04 7.53 3.09
CA ASP A 71 -11.14 7.47 4.54
C ASP A 71 -10.48 6.22 5.12
N LEU A 72 -10.71 5.05 4.50
CA LEU A 72 -10.04 3.81 4.88
C LEU A 72 -8.51 3.89 4.74
N LEU A 73 -8.00 4.47 3.65
CA LEU A 73 -6.56 4.62 3.43
C LEU A 73 -5.90 5.58 4.44
N LYS A 74 -6.62 6.64 4.85
CA LYS A 74 -6.15 7.53 5.94
C LYS A 74 -6.11 6.78 7.27
N GLU A 75 -7.18 6.03 7.59
CA GLU A 75 -7.24 5.27 8.84
C GLU A 75 -6.17 4.17 8.89
N ILE A 76 -5.91 3.49 7.77
CA ILE A 76 -4.79 2.55 7.64
C ILE A 76 -3.48 3.28 7.98
N ARG A 77 -3.22 4.44 7.38
CA ARG A 77 -2.00 5.21 7.64
C ARG A 77 -1.86 5.58 9.12
N GLU A 78 -2.94 6.05 9.76
CA GLU A 78 -2.94 6.42 11.19
C GLU A 78 -2.63 5.21 12.09
N ASN A 79 -3.06 4.02 11.67
CA ASN A 79 -2.72 2.77 12.34
C ASN A 79 -1.28 2.28 12.06
N ILE A 80 -0.55 2.83 11.08
CA ILE A 80 0.87 2.52 10.82
C ILE A 80 1.76 3.34 11.77
N ARG A 81 2.01 2.79 12.95
CA ARG A 81 2.79 3.42 14.03
C ARG A 81 4.31 3.31 13.79
N PRO A 82 5.17 3.96 14.60
CA PRO A 82 6.63 3.93 14.40
C PRO A 82 7.26 2.53 14.43
N PHE A 83 6.69 1.59 15.18
CA PHE A 83 7.25 0.24 15.38
C PHE A 83 6.48 -0.89 14.69
N THR A 84 5.32 -0.59 14.08
CA THR A 84 4.48 -1.58 13.38
C THR A 84 5.26 -2.32 12.29
N PHE A 85 6.17 -1.63 11.59
CA PHE A 85 7.03 -2.20 10.55
C PHE A 85 8.45 -1.65 10.61
N LEU A 86 9.41 -2.42 10.06
CA LEU A 86 10.75 -1.91 9.77
C LEU A 86 10.68 -0.69 8.83
N SER A 87 11.57 0.28 9.01
CA SER A 87 11.54 1.58 8.31
C SER A 87 11.35 1.47 6.79
N LEU A 88 12.09 0.59 6.11
CA LEU A 88 11.98 0.42 4.67
C LEU A 88 10.67 -0.26 4.23
N LYS A 89 10.17 -1.22 5.02
CA LYS A 89 8.87 -1.85 4.74
C LYS A 89 7.73 -0.86 4.98
N LYS A 90 7.83 -0.06 6.04
CA LYS A 90 6.92 1.05 6.31
C LYS A 90 6.90 2.03 5.14
N LYS A 91 8.07 2.48 4.70
CA LYS A 91 8.24 3.38 3.56
C LYS A 91 7.62 2.80 2.29
N PHE A 92 7.79 1.49 2.05
CA PHE A 92 7.14 0.79 0.92
C PHE A 92 5.61 0.81 1.00
N ILE A 93 5.04 0.45 2.14
CA ILE A 93 3.58 0.47 2.35
C ILE A 93 3.03 1.88 2.16
N LEU A 94 3.67 2.89 2.76
CA LEU A 94 3.24 4.29 2.62
C LEU A 94 3.34 4.77 1.17
N THR A 95 4.35 4.31 0.42
CA THR A 95 4.50 4.60 -1.01
C THR A 95 3.31 4.06 -1.80
N LEU A 96 2.91 2.81 -1.57
CA LEU A 96 1.74 2.21 -2.22
C LEU A 96 0.45 2.94 -1.84
N LEU A 97 0.22 3.18 -0.55
CA LEU A 97 -0.95 3.94 -0.05
C LEU A 97 -1.05 5.33 -0.68
N TYR A 98 0.07 6.04 -0.81
CA TYR A 98 0.10 7.35 -1.44
C TYR A 98 -0.29 7.29 -2.92
N ASN A 99 0.19 6.29 -3.67
CA ASN A 99 -0.19 6.11 -5.07
C ASN A 99 -1.69 5.79 -5.20
N SER A 100 -2.24 4.92 -4.33
CA SER A 100 -3.67 4.62 -4.29
C SER A 100 -4.51 5.87 -3.99
N LEU A 101 -4.13 6.67 -2.98
CA LEU A 101 -4.79 7.94 -2.66
C LEU A 101 -4.74 8.93 -3.82
N TYR A 102 -3.57 9.03 -4.48
CA TYR A 102 -3.36 9.94 -5.60
C TYR A 102 -4.33 9.67 -6.76
N ILE A 103 -4.51 8.41 -7.13
CA ILE A 103 -5.40 8.00 -8.22
C ILE A 103 -6.86 8.30 -7.89
N ILE A 104 -7.30 7.99 -6.68
CA ILE A 104 -8.67 8.27 -6.26
C ILE A 104 -8.93 9.78 -6.18
N ASP A 105 -7.93 10.55 -5.75
CA ASP A 105 -8.05 12.00 -5.70
C ASP A 105 -8.14 12.63 -7.10
N ILE A 106 -7.43 12.09 -8.11
CA ILE A 106 -7.64 12.47 -9.51
C ILE A 106 -9.11 12.28 -9.91
N PHE A 107 -9.71 11.11 -9.63
CA PHE A 107 -11.10 10.85 -9.99
C PHE A 107 -12.05 11.91 -9.41
N LYS A 108 -11.88 12.24 -8.12
CA LYS A 108 -12.73 13.22 -7.42
C LYS A 108 -12.64 14.61 -8.01
N ASN A 109 -11.45 15.01 -8.44
CA ASN A 109 -11.19 16.36 -8.94
C ASN A 109 -11.24 16.46 -10.47
N LEU A 110 -11.47 15.35 -11.17
CA LEU A 110 -11.56 15.31 -12.62
C LEU A 110 -12.78 16.10 -13.10
N THR A 111 -12.59 16.96 -14.09
CA THR A 111 -13.68 17.62 -14.82
C THR A 111 -13.40 17.51 -16.31
N VAL A 112 -14.45 17.35 -17.12
CA VAL A 112 -14.37 17.22 -18.58
C VAL A 112 -14.96 18.44 -19.27
N GLY A 113 -16.06 18.99 -18.76
CA GLY A 113 -16.66 20.23 -19.24
C GLY A 113 -18.04 20.07 -19.90
N TYR A 114 -18.73 18.95 -19.66
CA TYR A 114 -20.13 18.75 -20.01
C TYR A 114 -21.06 19.24 -18.88
N SER A 115 -22.38 19.13 -19.07
CA SER A 115 -23.40 19.52 -18.10
C SER A 115 -24.19 18.32 -17.56
N GLY A 116 -24.49 18.33 -16.26
CA GLY A 116 -25.38 17.34 -15.63
C GLY A 116 -24.87 15.91 -15.79
N HIS A 117 -25.77 14.97 -16.13
CA HIS A 117 -25.44 13.55 -16.24
C HIS A 117 -24.40 13.23 -17.32
N GLN A 118 -24.28 14.05 -18.37
CA GLN A 118 -23.25 13.85 -19.39
C GLN A 118 -21.83 14.08 -18.83
N GLU A 119 -21.67 14.99 -17.87
CA GLU A 119 -20.39 15.20 -17.18
C GLU A 119 -20.03 13.99 -16.32
N GLU A 120 -21.01 13.40 -15.65
CA GLU A 120 -20.82 12.21 -14.82
C GLU A 120 -20.27 11.03 -15.64
N ILE A 121 -20.90 10.74 -16.78
CA ILE A 121 -20.46 9.69 -17.70
C ILE A 121 -19.07 10.03 -18.26
N ALA A 122 -18.89 11.25 -18.77
CA ALA A 122 -17.62 11.66 -19.38
C ALA A 122 -16.44 11.60 -18.39
N ARG A 123 -16.69 11.89 -17.11
CA ARG A 123 -15.69 11.76 -16.04
C ARG A 123 -15.30 10.30 -15.83
N CYS A 124 -16.26 9.37 -15.76
CA CYS A 124 -15.98 7.94 -15.64
C CYS A 124 -15.15 7.45 -16.83
N GLU A 125 -15.59 7.73 -18.05
CA GLU A 125 -14.89 7.32 -19.27
C GLU A 125 -13.47 7.90 -19.38
N ARG A 126 -13.32 9.19 -19.05
CA ARG A 126 -12.01 9.85 -19.06
C ARG A 126 -11.10 9.27 -17.98
N PHE A 127 -11.66 8.95 -16.82
CA PHE A 127 -10.91 8.35 -15.73
C PHE A 127 -10.43 6.94 -16.10
N ASP A 128 -11.33 6.10 -16.58
CA ASP A 128 -11.05 4.74 -17.05
C ASP A 128 -9.94 4.73 -18.11
N ARG A 129 -10.07 5.59 -19.14
CA ARG A 129 -9.11 5.64 -20.25
C ARG A 129 -7.72 6.14 -19.85
N LYS A 130 -7.62 7.12 -18.94
CA LYS A 130 -6.37 7.87 -18.73
C LYS A 130 -5.67 7.56 -17.41
N TYR A 131 -6.41 7.22 -16.36
CA TYR A 131 -5.86 7.18 -15.00
C TYR A 131 -6.05 5.84 -14.31
N LEU A 132 -7.11 5.08 -14.65
CA LEU A 132 -7.25 3.71 -14.19
C LEU A 132 -6.35 2.80 -15.03
N TYR A 133 -5.09 2.64 -14.61
CA TYR A 133 -4.20 1.70 -15.27
C TYR A 133 -4.31 0.30 -14.67
N ASN A 134 -4.22 -0.69 -15.55
CA ASN A 134 -4.14 -2.08 -15.17
C ASN A 134 -2.68 -2.52 -15.12
N ILE A 135 -2.40 -3.38 -14.16
CA ILE A 135 -1.13 -4.09 -14.03
C ILE A 135 -1.26 -5.37 -14.84
N GLN A 136 -0.43 -5.50 -15.88
CA GLN A 136 -0.35 -6.72 -16.67
C GLN A 136 0.41 -7.79 -15.87
N LEU A 137 -0.27 -8.88 -15.54
CA LEU A 137 0.32 -9.99 -14.78
C LEU A 137 0.83 -11.11 -15.70
N ASP A 138 0.15 -11.33 -16.82
CA ASP A 138 0.53 -12.23 -17.92
C ASP A 138 -0.11 -11.76 -19.24
N GLU A 139 0.12 -12.41 -20.38
CA GLU A 139 -0.39 -11.97 -21.70
C GLU A 139 -1.92 -11.73 -21.73
N GLU A 140 -2.71 -12.57 -21.04
CA GLU A 140 -4.17 -12.49 -21.04
C GLU A 140 -4.78 -11.92 -19.75
N TYR A 141 -3.97 -11.71 -18.72
CA TYR A 141 -4.46 -11.37 -17.38
C TYR A 141 -3.91 -10.03 -16.88
N SER A 142 -4.83 -9.11 -16.59
CA SER A 142 -4.51 -7.82 -15.97
C SER A 142 -5.45 -7.53 -14.81
N VAL A 143 -4.94 -6.80 -13.83
CA VAL A 143 -5.69 -6.40 -12.64
C VAL A 143 -5.61 -4.89 -12.46
N PRO A 144 -6.69 -4.22 -12.03
CA PRO A 144 -6.62 -2.80 -11.71
C PRO A 144 -5.57 -2.52 -10.63
N PHE A 145 -4.76 -1.49 -10.85
CA PHE A 145 -3.68 -1.13 -9.93
C PHE A 145 -4.19 -0.95 -8.49
N LEU A 146 -5.35 -0.32 -8.31
CA LEU A 146 -5.86 0.03 -7.00
C LEU A 146 -6.08 -1.23 -6.15
N SER A 147 -6.91 -2.16 -6.61
CA SER A 147 -7.13 -3.44 -5.93
C SER A 147 -5.82 -4.20 -5.70
N PHE A 148 -4.95 -4.28 -6.71
CA PHE A 148 -3.68 -4.98 -6.60
C PHE A 148 -2.72 -4.37 -5.57
N SER A 149 -2.66 -3.04 -5.49
CA SER A 149 -1.84 -2.31 -4.52
C SER A 149 -2.27 -2.61 -3.08
N LEU A 150 -3.58 -2.68 -2.84
CA LEU A 150 -4.14 -2.97 -1.52
C LEU A 150 -3.91 -4.43 -1.11
N GLU A 151 -4.01 -5.37 -2.05
CA GLU A 151 -3.67 -6.78 -1.83
C GLU A 151 -2.19 -6.95 -1.44
N ILE A 152 -1.28 -6.25 -2.12
CA ILE A 152 0.15 -6.26 -1.75
C ILE A 152 0.36 -5.67 -0.35
N ILE A 153 -0.31 -4.55 -0.02
CA ILE A 153 -0.23 -3.96 1.31
C ILE A 153 -0.75 -4.94 2.37
N GLN A 154 -1.80 -5.70 2.08
CA GLN A 154 -2.34 -6.72 2.99
C GLN A 154 -1.36 -7.87 3.21
N ASP A 155 -0.73 -8.38 2.16
CA ASP A 155 0.32 -9.40 2.29
C ASP A 155 1.53 -8.88 3.06
N LEU A 156 1.94 -7.64 2.81
CA LEU A 156 2.97 -6.96 3.58
C LEU A 156 2.53 -6.81 5.04
N ASN A 157 1.28 -6.45 5.31
CA ASN A 157 0.77 -6.35 6.67
C ASN A 157 0.85 -7.69 7.39
N ARG A 158 0.48 -8.81 6.75
CA ARG A 158 0.44 -10.15 7.34
C ARG A 158 1.81 -10.80 7.53
N ARG A 159 2.79 -10.49 6.67
CA ARG A 159 4.09 -11.20 6.65
C ARG A 159 5.23 -10.33 7.15
N LEU A 160 6.16 -10.92 7.90
CA LEU A 160 7.35 -10.21 8.37
C LEU A 160 8.30 -9.85 7.21
N SER A 161 8.49 -10.77 6.27
CA SER A 161 9.40 -10.60 5.13
C SER A 161 8.68 -10.05 3.91
N VAL A 162 9.21 -8.97 3.35
CA VAL A 162 8.76 -8.35 2.08
C VAL A 162 8.88 -9.34 0.94
N LYS A 163 9.98 -10.09 0.85
CA LYS A 163 10.15 -11.14 -0.18
C LYS A 163 9.03 -12.18 -0.10
N LYS A 164 8.74 -12.67 1.12
CA LYS A 164 7.64 -13.63 1.32
C LYS A 164 6.27 -13.03 1.01
N ALA A 165 6.07 -11.73 1.17
CA ALA A 165 4.82 -11.07 0.78
C ALA A 165 4.67 -11.03 -0.73
N LEU A 166 5.70 -10.57 -1.44
CA LEU A 166 5.69 -10.46 -2.90
C LEU A 166 5.64 -11.83 -3.61
N SER A 167 6.32 -12.84 -3.07
CA SER A 167 6.31 -14.19 -3.67
C SER A 167 5.01 -14.97 -3.43
N ASN A 168 4.24 -14.65 -2.37
CA ASN A 168 3.04 -15.41 -2.01
C ASN A 168 1.72 -14.66 -2.30
N ASN A 169 1.80 -13.43 -2.79
CA ASN A 169 0.62 -12.76 -3.29
C ASN A 169 0.03 -13.60 -4.44
N LEU A 170 -1.25 -13.97 -4.33
CA LEU A 170 -1.91 -14.90 -5.25
C LEU A 170 -1.80 -14.43 -6.70
N SER A 171 -2.02 -13.13 -6.91
CA SER A 171 -1.96 -12.46 -8.20
C SER A 171 -0.54 -12.42 -8.78
N MET A 172 0.51 -12.48 -7.95
CA MET A 172 1.91 -12.46 -8.40
C MET A 172 2.59 -13.84 -8.44
N ARG A 173 1.95 -14.89 -7.90
CA ARG A 173 2.63 -16.17 -7.61
C ARG A 173 3.30 -16.78 -8.85
N TYR A 174 2.66 -16.65 -9.99
CA TYR A 174 3.06 -17.27 -11.26
C TYR A 174 3.68 -16.29 -12.27
N CYS A 175 3.78 -15.01 -11.93
CA CYS A 175 4.37 -14.02 -12.83
C CYS A 175 5.90 -14.22 -12.91
N SER A 176 6.44 -14.33 -14.12
CA SER A 176 7.89 -14.35 -14.38
C SER A 176 8.52 -12.96 -14.20
N ASN A 177 7.79 -11.90 -14.55
CA ASN A 177 8.28 -10.51 -14.56
C ASN A 177 7.88 -9.70 -13.31
N LYS A 178 8.05 -10.29 -12.11
CA LYS A 178 7.65 -9.66 -10.83
C LYS A 178 8.27 -8.28 -10.61
N LYS A 179 9.52 -8.09 -11.05
CA LYS A 179 10.22 -6.81 -10.92
C LYS A 179 9.51 -5.72 -11.73
N ASP A 180 9.26 -5.96 -13.01
CA ASP A 180 8.68 -4.96 -13.92
C ASP A 180 7.24 -4.61 -13.50
N ILE A 181 6.48 -5.63 -13.07
CA ILE A 181 5.16 -5.47 -12.47
C ILE A 181 5.22 -4.48 -11.30
N LEU A 182 6.13 -4.70 -10.34
CA LEU A 182 6.24 -3.83 -9.17
C LEU A 182 6.74 -2.43 -9.54
N ILE A 183 7.67 -2.30 -10.49
CA ILE A 183 8.13 -0.98 -10.96
C ILE A 183 6.99 -0.18 -11.60
N SER A 184 6.07 -0.84 -12.31
CA SER A 184 4.91 -0.19 -12.93
C SER A 184 3.88 0.36 -11.92
N MET A 185 3.99 0.01 -10.63
CA MET A 185 3.02 0.39 -9.60
C MET A 185 3.12 1.84 -9.11
N ILE A 186 4.16 2.61 -9.46
CA ILE A 186 4.40 3.94 -8.87
C ILE A 186 4.16 5.12 -9.81
N PHE A 187 2.94 5.21 -10.36
CA PHE A 187 2.50 6.27 -11.28
C PHE A 187 2.52 7.70 -10.67
N ALA A 188 2.19 7.86 -9.38
CA ALA A 188 2.12 9.17 -8.72
C ALA A 188 3.50 9.79 -8.45
N ILE A 189 4.55 8.96 -8.41
CA ILE A 189 5.92 9.38 -8.09
C ILE A 189 6.69 9.79 -9.36
N THR A 190 6.27 9.28 -10.52
CA THR A 190 6.86 9.62 -11.83
C THR A 190 6.22 10.87 -12.46
N THR A 191 4.99 11.21 -12.08
CA THR A 191 4.24 12.36 -12.62
C THR A 191 4.64 13.67 -11.92
N LYS A 192 5.74 14.29 -12.37
CA LYS A 192 6.20 15.63 -11.93
C LYS A 192 5.16 16.75 -12.10
N SER A 193 4.14 16.60 -12.96
CA SER A 193 3.34 17.71 -13.49
C SER A 193 1.94 17.89 -12.91
N GLU A 194 1.42 16.95 -12.12
CA GLU A 194 0.01 16.97 -11.67
C GLU A 194 -0.14 17.24 -10.16
N SER A 195 0.73 18.10 -9.62
CA SER A 195 0.73 18.56 -8.22
C SER A 195 -0.56 19.27 -7.76
N LYS A 196 -1.57 19.42 -8.64
CA LYS A 196 -2.86 20.06 -8.33
C LYS A 196 -3.84 19.14 -7.62
N TYR A 197 -3.71 17.82 -7.78
CA TYR A 197 -4.72 16.89 -7.30
C TYR A 197 -4.42 16.48 -5.86
N CYS A 198 -3.25 15.90 -5.58
CA CYS A 198 -3.00 15.34 -4.25
C CYS A 198 -2.75 16.38 -3.15
N LYS A 199 -3.78 16.61 -2.32
CA LYS A 199 -3.72 17.41 -1.08
C LYS A 199 -3.01 16.72 0.08
N PHE A 200 -2.58 15.46 -0.08
CA PHE A 200 -1.99 14.67 0.98
C PHE A 200 -0.46 14.89 1.05
N ASP A 201 0.03 15.53 2.12
CA ASP A 201 1.47 15.70 2.36
C ASP A 201 2.08 14.40 2.93
N LEU A 202 2.27 13.40 2.05
CA LEU A 202 2.98 12.16 2.36
C LEU A 202 4.38 12.10 1.76
N ARG A 203 4.81 13.14 1.02
CA ARG A 203 6.03 13.09 0.19
C ARG A 203 7.31 12.83 0.99
N LYS A 204 7.33 13.18 2.28
CA LYS A 204 8.50 13.01 3.15
C LYS A 204 8.68 11.56 3.64
N ASP A 205 7.61 10.78 3.69
CA ASP A 205 7.59 9.42 4.25
C ASP A 205 7.54 8.31 3.18
N ILE A 206 7.57 8.67 1.89
CA ILE A 206 7.52 7.75 0.76
C ILE A 206 8.85 7.67 0.01
N PHE A 207 9.03 6.64 -0.81
CA PHE A 207 10.17 6.53 -1.70
C PHE A 207 10.12 7.58 -2.81
N SER A 208 11.28 8.15 -3.13
CA SER A 208 11.51 8.70 -4.47
C SER A 208 11.54 7.57 -5.50
N TYR A 209 11.37 7.88 -6.79
CA TYR A 209 11.40 6.88 -7.86
C TYR A 209 12.67 6.02 -7.80
N LYS A 210 13.84 6.66 -7.69
CA LYS A 210 15.12 5.98 -7.64
C LYS A 210 15.26 5.07 -6.42
N GLU A 211 14.87 5.55 -5.23
CA GLU A 211 14.91 4.72 -4.03
C GLU A 211 13.95 3.52 -4.12
N TYR A 212 12.80 3.70 -4.77
CA TYR A 212 11.83 2.62 -4.97
C TYR A 212 12.40 1.54 -5.89
N GLU A 213 12.94 1.94 -7.03
CA GLU A 213 13.56 1.02 -8.01
C GLU A 213 14.69 0.21 -7.36
N GLU A 214 15.63 0.88 -6.68
CA GLU A 214 16.72 0.23 -5.95
C GLU A 214 16.19 -0.73 -4.86
N TYR A 215 15.09 -0.36 -4.20
CA TYR A 215 14.46 -1.18 -3.18
C TYR A 215 13.82 -2.45 -3.76
N ILE A 216 13.10 -2.34 -4.88
CA ILE A 216 12.48 -3.48 -5.57
C ILE A 216 13.56 -4.44 -6.08
N ASP A 217 14.62 -3.91 -6.70
CA ASP A 217 15.75 -4.71 -7.19
C ASP A 217 16.35 -5.56 -6.07
N LYS A 218 16.62 -4.94 -4.92
CA LYS A 218 17.16 -5.66 -3.77
C LYS A 218 16.23 -6.75 -3.22
N LYS A 219 14.91 -6.61 -3.38
CA LYS A 219 13.92 -7.54 -2.81
C LYS A 219 13.51 -8.65 -3.75
N VAL A 220 13.61 -8.45 -5.06
CA VAL A 220 13.15 -9.39 -6.09
C VAL A 220 14.32 -10.12 -6.77
N SER A 221 15.51 -9.52 -6.92
CA SER A 221 16.65 -10.08 -7.68
C SER A 221 17.42 -11.23 -6.99
N VAL A 222 16.78 -12.03 -6.13
CA VAL A 222 17.40 -13.19 -5.44
C VAL A 222 16.60 -14.47 -5.68
N GLU A 223 16.26 -14.74 -6.93
CA GLU A 223 15.94 -16.09 -7.41
C GLU A 223 16.98 -16.43 -8.48
N LYS A 224 18.17 -16.89 -8.04
CA LYS A 224 18.92 -17.79 -8.92
C LYS A 224 18.09 -19.06 -9.00
N PRO A 225 17.80 -19.61 -10.19
CA PRO A 225 17.17 -20.91 -10.29
C PRO A 225 18.08 -21.89 -9.56
N THR A 226 17.56 -22.49 -8.48
CA THR A 226 18.14 -23.72 -7.96
C THR A 226 17.87 -24.74 -9.06
N ASN A 227 18.90 -25.03 -9.86
CA ASN A 227 18.88 -26.18 -10.75
C ASN A 227 18.73 -27.42 -9.84
N GLU A 228 17.51 -27.92 -9.71
CA GLU A 228 17.29 -29.27 -9.20
C GLU A 228 17.73 -30.24 -10.30
N GLN A 229 18.82 -30.94 -9.99
CA GLN A 229 19.28 -32.17 -10.64
C GLN A 229 18.41 -33.35 -10.22
#